data_AF-W4V7J3-F1
#
_entry.id   AF-W4V7J3-F1
#
_cell.length_a   1.000
_cell.length_b   1.000
_cell.length_c   1.000
_cell.angle_alpha   90.00
_cell.angle_beta   90.00
_cell.angle_gamma   90.00
#
_symmetry.space_group_name_H-M   'P 1'
#
loop_
_entity.id
_entity.type
_entity.pdbx_description
1 polymer ?
#
loop_
_entity_poly.entity_id
_entity_poly.type
_entity_poly.pdbx_seq_one_letter_code
_entity_poly.pdbx_strand_id
1 'polypeptide(L)'
;MKENKNLKVLFVSVEVAPFAKTGGLADVAGSLPKSLVSMGYDVRIAMPRYQQIEADMKYVTDFPVDMGGRQSTCIVREGEIGFKADGKDLSVPVYFVDNYHYFNRGGIYCYFDDADRFAFFCKATLDMLPKIDFKPDIIHCNDWHTGPICMFLNEKYKDYPFYKNIKTMFTIHNLEYQGNFSRDVMGIMGVPDEVFVPEKVEFYGMFSFMKAGLVYADIITTVSETYAKEIQTERYGEKLEAC
;
A
#
# COMPACT_ATOMS: atom_id res chain seq x y z
N MET A 1 -20.39 -16.17 -15.94
CA MET A 1 -19.08 -15.52 -16.18
C MET A 1 -18.02 -16.55 -15.83
N LYS A 2 -17.05 -16.84 -16.73
CA LYS A 2 -15.91 -17.70 -16.36
C LYS A 2 -15.02 -16.86 -15.44
N GLU A 3 -14.93 -17.22 -14.16
CA GLU A 3 -14.01 -16.58 -13.22
C GLU A 3 -12.59 -16.65 -13.80
N ASN A 4 -11.93 -15.49 -13.88
CA ASN A 4 -10.60 -15.38 -14.44
C ASN A 4 -9.61 -15.87 -13.39
N LYS A 5 -9.42 -17.20 -13.30
CA LYS A 5 -8.53 -17.89 -12.34
C LYS A 5 -7.03 -17.56 -12.49
N ASN A 6 -6.69 -16.53 -13.26
CA ASN A 6 -5.32 -16.05 -13.47
C ASN A 6 -5.10 -14.63 -12.92
N LEU A 7 -6.06 -14.05 -12.21
CA LEU A 7 -5.91 -12.70 -11.65
C LEU A 7 -4.79 -12.68 -10.60
N LYS A 8 -3.83 -11.78 -10.81
CA LYS A 8 -2.71 -11.51 -9.89
C LYS A 8 -2.99 -10.27 -9.05
N VAL A 9 -2.95 -10.40 -7.73
CA VAL A 9 -3.21 -9.30 -6.81
C VAL A 9 -2.00 -9.07 -5.92
N LEU A 10 -1.48 -7.84 -5.93
CA LEU A 10 -0.57 -7.38 -4.90
C LEU A 10 -1.38 -6.67 -3.81
N PHE A 11 -1.50 -7.28 -2.66
CA PHE A 11 -2.13 -6.69 -1.49
C PHE A 11 -1.09 -5.88 -0.71
N VAL A 12 -1.29 -4.56 -0.58
CA VAL A 12 -0.32 -3.67 0.06
C VAL A 12 -0.92 -3.11 1.34
N SER A 13 -0.24 -3.34 2.47
CA SER A 13 -0.66 -2.87 3.78
C SER A 13 0.56 -2.64 4.67
N VAL A 14 0.46 -1.66 5.58
CA VAL A 14 1.45 -1.43 6.63
C VAL A 14 1.22 -2.29 7.87
N GLU A 15 0.05 -2.90 7.99
CA GLU A 15 -0.26 -3.84 9.07
C GLU A 15 -0.78 -5.15 8.50
N VAL A 16 -0.23 -6.27 8.95
CA VAL A 16 -0.58 -7.63 8.50
C VAL A 16 -0.39 -8.60 9.65
N ALA A 17 -1.46 -9.26 10.10
CA ALA A 17 -1.34 -10.35 11.07
C ALA A 17 -0.78 -11.62 10.40
N PRO A 18 0.17 -12.34 11.02
CA PRO A 18 0.63 -12.19 12.41
C PRO A 18 1.85 -11.28 12.61
N PHE A 19 2.39 -10.66 11.56
CA PHE A 19 3.69 -9.98 11.62
C PHE A 19 3.65 -8.62 12.36
N ALA A 20 2.66 -7.78 12.06
CA ALA A 20 2.58 -6.43 12.59
C ALA A 20 1.12 -6.01 12.73
N LYS A 21 0.68 -5.68 13.95
CA LYS A 21 -0.71 -5.37 14.27
C LYS A 21 -0.83 -4.29 15.34
N THR A 22 -1.63 -3.28 15.03
CA THR A 22 -2.10 -2.25 15.97
C THR A 22 -3.63 -2.16 15.98
N GLY A 23 -4.29 -2.43 14.85
CA GLY A 23 -5.74 -2.34 14.70
C GLY A 23 -6.37 -3.44 13.85
N GLY A 24 -7.61 -3.19 13.41
CA GLY A 24 -8.41 -4.14 12.60
C GLY A 24 -7.90 -4.31 11.16
N LEU A 25 -7.18 -3.32 10.62
CA LEU A 25 -6.53 -3.40 9.31
C LEU A 25 -5.66 -4.66 9.20
N ALA A 26 -4.87 -4.97 10.24
CA ALA A 26 -3.98 -6.13 10.27
C ALA A 26 -4.72 -7.46 10.10
N ASP A 27 -5.92 -7.56 10.68
CA ASP A 27 -6.74 -8.77 10.63
C ASP A 27 -7.32 -8.98 9.23
N VAL A 28 -7.79 -7.91 8.58
CA VAL A 28 -8.26 -7.96 7.19
C VAL A 28 -7.10 -8.31 6.25
N ALA A 29 -5.96 -7.63 6.40
CA ALA A 29 -4.77 -7.87 5.59
C ALA A 29 -4.17 -9.28 5.78
N GLY A 30 -4.38 -9.90 6.93
CA GLY A 30 -3.95 -11.28 7.20
C GLY A 30 -4.96 -12.36 6.79
N SER A 31 -6.24 -12.01 6.57
CA SER A 31 -7.32 -12.97 6.32
C SER A 31 -7.85 -12.93 4.88
N LEU A 32 -8.11 -11.74 4.33
CA LEU A 32 -8.65 -11.58 2.97
C LEU A 32 -7.74 -12.18 1.90
N PRO A 33 -6.40 -11.98 1.92
CA PRO A 33 -5.51 -12.65 0.97
C PRO A 33 -5.62 -14.19 1.01
N LYS A 34 -5.79 -14.79 2.20
CA LYS A 34 -5.98 -16.23 2.34
C LYS A 34 -7.25 -16.71 1.63
N SER A 35 -8.36 -15.98 1.82
CA SER A 35 -9.62 -16.28 1.16
C SER A 35 -9.51 -16.20 -0.36
N LEU A 36 -8.80 -15.20 -0.90
CA LEU A 36 -8.57 -15.07 -2.33
C LEU A 36 -7.67 -16.18 -2.89
N VAL A 37 -6.62 -16.59 -2.15
CA VAL A 37 -5.80 -17.76 -2.53
C VAL A 37 -6.64 -19.05 -2.53
N SER A 38 -7.54 -19.25 -1.56
CA SER A 38 -8.47 -20.39 -1.56
C SER A 38 -9.39 -20.42 -2.79
N MET A 39 -9.74 -19.26 -3.33
CA MET A 39 -10.51 -19.13 -4.58
C MET A 39 -9.68 -19.38 -5.85
N GLY A 40 -8.35 -19.53 -5.71
CA GLY A 40 -7.41 -19.84 -6.78
C GLY A 40 -6.76 -18.63 -7.44
N TYR A 41 -6.79 -17.44 -6.82
CA TYR A 41 -6.06 -16.26 -7.30
C TYR A 41 -4.59 -16.26 -6.84
N ASP A 42 -3.69 -15.67 -7.63
CA ASP A 42 -2.28 -15.44 -7.23
C ASP A 42 -2.22 -14.14 -6.42
N VAL A 43 -2.26 -14.27 -5.10
CA VAL A 43 -2.22 -13.13 -4.19
C VAL A 43 -0.91 -13.12 -3.42
N ARG A 44 -0.26 -11.97 -3.42
CA ARG A 44 0.97 -11.71 -2.67
C ARG A 44 0.79 -10.46 -1.83
N ILE A 45 1.43 -10.41 -0.68
CA ILE A 45 1.37 -9.26 0.23
C ILE A 45 2.67 -8.47 0.13
N ALA A 46 2.61 -7.14 0.14
CA ALA A 46 3.77 -6.28 0.41
C ALA A 46 3.52 -5.48 1.70
N MET A 47 4.49 -5.49 2.61
CA MET A 47 4.45 -4.73 3.86
C MET A 47 5.84 -4.24 4.28
N PRO A 48 5.96 -3.21 5.13
CA PRO A 48 7.25 -2.82 5.68
C PRO A 48 7.83 -3.88 6.62
N ARG A 49 9.16 -4.03 6.61
CA ARG A 49 9.88 -4.88 7.57
C ARG A 49 10.12 -4.12 8.86
N TYR A 50 9.16 -4.16 9.81
CA TYR A 50 9.38 -3.57 11.14
C TYR A 50 10.38 -4.39 11.97
N GLN A 51 11.08 -3.70 12.88
CA GLN A 51 12.06 -4.29 13.80
C GLN A 51 11.50 -5.50 14.59
N GLN A 52 10.25 -5.40 15.02
CA GLN A 52 9.57 -6.41 15.86
C GLN A 52 9.13 -7.67 15.10
N ILE A 53 9.26 -7.71 13.77
CA ILE A 53 8.84 -8.89 13.01
C ILE A 53 9.89 -9.98 13.14
N GLU A 54 9.53 -11.03 13.87
CA GLU A 54 10.27 -12.28 13.98
C GLU A 54 9.60 -13.34 13.09
N ALA A 55 10.11 -13.48 11.86
CA ALA A 55 9.65 -14.49 10.91
C ALA A 55 10.84 -15.04 10.13
N ASP A 56 10.72 -16.27 9.64
CA ASP A 56 11.66 -16.79 8.66
C ASP A 56 11.46 -16.05 7.34
N MET A 57 12.53 -15.39 6.88
CA MET A 57 12.50 -14.56 5.68
C MET A 57 13.74 -14.81 4.85
N LYS A 58 13.56 -15.22 3.59
CA LYS A 58 14.65 -15.34 2.63
C LYS A 58 14.94 -13.99 1.99
N TYR A 59 16.21 -13.65 1.80
CA TYR A 59 16.58 -12.52 0.96
C TYR A 59 16.17 -12.80 -0.49
N VAL A 60 15.60 -11.79 -1.16
CA VAL A 60 15.21 -11.87 -2.58
C VAL A 60 16.09 -10.99 -3.44
N THR A 61 16.19 -9.70 -3.10
CA THR A 61 16.93 -8.71 -3.89
C THR A 61 17.14 -7.42 -3.06
N ASP A 62 18.01 -6.54 -3.54
CA ASP A 62 18.13 -5.16 -3.08
C ASP A 62 18.35 -4.21 -4.26
N PHE A 63 17.93 -2.96 -4.10
CA PHE A 63 18.06 -1.93 -5.12
C PHE A 63 17.98 -0.52 -4.51
N PRO A 64 18.57 0.49 -5.16
CA PRO A 64 18.43 1.86 -4.73
C PRO A 64 17.05 2.41 -5.09
N VAL A 65 16.46 3.17 -4.17
CA VAL A 65 15.21 3.93 -4.35
C VAL A 65 15.54 5.40 -4.24
N ASP A 66 15.19 6.15 -5.28
CA ASP A 66 15.37 7.61 -5.30
C ASP A 66 14.31 8.30 -4.42
N MET A 67 14.71 9.05 -3.41
CA MET A 67 13.84 9.78 -2.50
C MET A 67 14.14 11.28 -2.62
N GLY A 68 13.80 11.87 -3.77
CA GLY A 68 14.03 13.29 -4.02
C GLY A 68 15.49 13.65 -4.26
N GLY A 69 16.22 12.83 -5.02
CA GLY A 69 17.65 12.99 -5.28
C GLY A 69 18.55 12.28 -4.27
N ARG A 70 18.00 11.80 -3.15
CA ARG A 70 18.71 10.94 -2.19
C ARG A 70 18.45 9.48 -2.50
N GLN A 71 19.50 8.70 -2.76
CA GLN A 71 19.39 7.26 -2.93
C GLN A 71 19.31 6.56 -1.57
N SER A 72 18.26 5.77 -1.36
CA SER A 72 18.05 4.93 -0.18
C SER A 72 17.96 3.46 -0.60
N THR A 73 18.76 2.58 0.00
CA THR A 73 18.70 1.14 -0.32
C THR A 73 17.40 0.52 0.19
N CYS A 74 16.69 -0.17 -0.69
CA CYS A 74 15.61 -1.09 -0.35
C CYS A 74 16.15 -2.52 -0.37
N ILE A 75 15.86 -3.31 0.67
CA ILE A 75 16.10 -4.74 0.71
C ILE A 75 14.74 -5.43 0.72
N VAL A 76 14.55 -6.39 -0.18
CA VAL A 76 13.32 -7.19 -0.24
C VAL A 76 13.61 -8.56 0.34
N ARG A 77 12.78 -8.95 1.31
CA ARG A 77 12.77 -10.30 1.88
C ARG A 77 11.41 -10.94 1.65
N GLU A 78 11.37 -12.25 1.52
CA GLU A 78 10.14 -13.00 1.32
C GLU A 78 9.94 -13.98 2.46
N GLY A 79 8.75 -13.96 3.05
CA GLY A 79 8.23 -15.01 3.92
C GLY A 79 6.85 -15.44 3.43
N GLU A 80 6.09 -16.10 4.29
CA GLU A 80 4.74 -16.55 3.93
C GLU A 80 3.81 -16.63 5.14
N ILE A 81 2.50 -16.63 4.87
CA ILE A 81 1.47 -16.98 5.85
C ILE A 81 0.85 -18.31 5.44
N GLY A 82 1.24 -19.39 6.11
CA GLY A 82 0.64 -20.71 5.95
C GLY A 82 -0.77 -20.79 6.55
N PHE A 83 -1.68 -21.51 5.90
CA PHE A 83 -3.04 -21.75 6.38
C PHE A 83 -3.65 -23.01 5.74
N LYS A 84 -4.77 -23.49 6.30
CA LYS A 84 -5.52 -24.64 5.74
C LYS A 84 -6.86 -24.18 5.18
N ALA A 85 -7.18 -24.63 3.97
CA ALA A 85 -8.51 -24.46 3.36
C ALA A 85 -8.86 -25.69 2.54
N ASP A 86 -10.11 -26.17 2.65
CA ASP A 86 -10.63 -27.33 1.93
C ASP A 86 -9.73 -28.58 2.02
N GLY A 87 -9.13 -28.81 3.19
CA GLY A 87 -8.23 -29.93 3.46
C GLY A 87 -6.85 -29.83 2.81
N LYS A 88 -6.49 -28.67 2.24
CA LYS A 88 -5.17 -28.40 1.63
C LYS A 88 -4.37 -27.43 2.49
N ASP A 89 -3.07 -27.66 2.57
CA ASP A 89 -2.11 -26.67 3.06
C ASP A 89 -1.82 -25.66 1.95
N LEU A 90 -2.10 -24.39 2.21
CA LEU A 90 -1.90 -23.26 1.30
C LEU A 90 -1.03 -22.20 1.99
N SER A 91 -0.43 -21.32 1.21
CA SER A 91 0.29 -20.17 1.75
C SER A 91 0.08 -18.91 0.91
N VAL A 92 0.23 -17.76 1.57
CA VAL A 92 0.26 -16.44 0.91
C VAL A 92 1.70 -15.92 0.99
N PRO A 93 2.40 -15.69 -0.15
CA PRO A 93 3.70 -15.05 -0.15
C PRO A 93 3.65 -13.62 0.39
N VAL A 94 4.65 -13.23 1.17
CA VAL A 94 4.76 -11.91 1.80
C VAL A 94 6.12 -11.31 1.52
N TYR A 95 6.14 -10.18 0.80
CA TYR A 95 7.33 -9.38 0.57
C TYR A 95 7.45 -8.31 1.63
N PHE A 96 8.51 -8.40 2.42
CA PHE A 96 8.92 -7.42 3.40
C PHE A 96 9.85 -6.41 2.75
N VAL A 97 9.39 -5.17 2.63
CA VAL A 97 10.16 -4.02 2.16
C VAL A 97 10.95 -3.48 3.34
N ASP A 98 12.26 -3.70 3.32
CA ASP A 98 13.17 -3.39 4.41
C ASP A 98 14.07 -2.19 4.08
N ASN A 99 14.26 -1.36 5.09
CA ASN A 99 15.21 -0.27 5.10
C ASN A 99 15.54 0.03 6.57
N TYR A 100 16.81 -0.13 6.94
CA TYR A 100 17.27 0.06 8.33
C TYR A 100 17.02 1.48 8.87
N HIS A 101 16.99 2.48 8.00
CA HIS A 101 16.66 3.84 8.41
C HIS A 101 15.16 4.00 8.68
N TYR A 102 14.26 3.45 7.86
CA TYR A 102 12.82 3.72 8.02
C TYR A 102 12.08 2.73 8.93
N PHE A 103 12.46 1.45 8.93
CA PHE A 103 11.63 0.40 9.56
C PHE A 103 12.30 -0.35 10.73
N ASN A 104 13.61 -0.19 10.92
CA ASN A 104 14.28 -0.65 12.13
C ASN A 104 14.03 0.35 13.28
N ARG A 105 12.81 0.34 13.80
CA ARG A 105 12.27 1.23 14.83
C ARG A 105 11.36 0.46 15.79
N GLY A 106 11.21 0.97 17.01
CA GLY A 106 10.44 0.32 18.07
C GLY A 106 8.91 0.34 17.90
N GLY A 107 8.39 0.96 16.84
CA GLY A 107 6.95 1.08 16.58
C GLY A 107 6.62 1.27 15.11
N ILE A 108 5.32 1.19 14.80
CA ILE A 108 4.79 1.29 13.43
C ILE A 108 4.55 2.76 13.04
N TYR A 109 3.96 3.57 13.94
CA TYR A 109 3.49 4.94 13.68
C TYR A 109 4.09 5.96 14.66
N CYS A 110 3.72 7.23 14.47
CA CYS A 110 4.00 8.37 15.35
C CYS A 110 5.46 8.82 15.29
N TYR A 111 6.09 8.69 14.12
CA TYR A 111 7.41 9.26 13.87
C TYR A 111 7.28 10.57 13.09
N PHE A 112 8.23 11.49 13.35
CA PHE A 112 8.24 12.80 12.69
C PHE A 112 8.41 12.70 11.17
N ASP A 113 8.97 11.59 10.68
CA ASP A 113 9.24 11.27 9.28
C ASP A 113 8.30 10.21 8.70
N ASP A 114 7.10 10.01 9.28
CA ASP A 114 6.12 9.03 8.77
C ASP A 114 5.78 9.27 7.28
N ALA A 115 5.73 10.53 6.85
CA ALA A 115 5.56 10.91 5.46
C ALA A 115 6.63 10.25 4.56
N ASP A 116 7.91 10.39 4.92
CA ASP A 116 9.06 9.83 4.22
C ASP A 116 9.04 8.31 4.24
N ARG A 117 8.76 7.72 5.41
CA ARG A 117 8.74 6.27 5.63
C ARG A 117 7.74 5.59 4.70
N PHE A 118 6.52 6.13 4.64
CA PHE A 118 5.46 5.54 3.82
C PHE A 118 5.56 5.95 2.35
N ALA A 119 6.10 7.13 2.03
CA ALA A 119 6.50 7.46 0.66
C ALA A 119 7.57 6.49 0.12
N PHE A 120 8.59 6.18 0.93
CA PHE A 120 9.62 5.20 0.59
C PHE A 120 8.99 3.82 0.38
N PHE A 121 8.14 3.37 1.31
CA PHE A 121 7.46 2.08 1.20
C PHE A 121 6.67 1.97 -0.11
N CYS A 122 5.88 3.00 -0.46
CA CYS A 122 5.09 3.03 -1.68
C CYS A 122 5.98 2.94 -2.94
N LYS A 123 7.03 3.75 -3.00
CA LYS A 123 7.94 3.77 -4.15
C LYS A 123 8.74 2.47 -4.28
N ALA A 124 9.31 2.00 -3.17
CA ALA A 124 10.05 0.74 -3.10
C ALA A 124 9.17 -0.47 -3.50
N THR A 125 7.89 -0.47 -3.12
CA THR A 125 6.94 -1.52 -3.51
C THR A 125 6.74 -1.56 -5.03
N LEU A 126 6.61 -0.39 -5.69
CA LEU A 126 6.49 -0.32 -7.15
C LEU A 126 7.80 -0.71 -7.84
N ASP A 127 8.93 -0.22 -7.36
CA ASP A 127 10.27 -0.53 -7.91
C ASP A 127 10.64 -2.01 -7.73
N MET A 128 10.11 -2.69 -6.71
CA MET A 128 10.29 -4.12 -6.45
C MET A 128 9.67 -5.00 -7.54
N LEU A 129 8.50 -4.64 -8.07
CA LEU A 129 7.71 -5.51 -8.96
C LEU A 129 8.50 -6.12 -10.13
N PRO A 130 9.23 -5.34 -10.95
CA PRO A 130 10.06 -5.90 -12.03
C PRO A 130 11.27 -6.68 -11.54
N LYS A 131 11.74 -6.46 -10.30
CA LYS A 131 12.91 -7.14 -9.73
C LYS A 131 12.59 -8.56 -9.27
N ILE A 132 11.33 -8.80 -8.91
CA ILE A 132 10.81 -10.10 -8.48
C ILE A 132 10.01 -10.82 -9.58
N ASP A 133 10.03 -10.28 -10.81
CA ASP A 133 9.27 -10.75 -11.96
C ASP A 133 7.76 -10.96 -11.66
N PHE A 134 7.18 -10.02 -10.90
CA PHE A 134 5.77 -10.06 -10.54
C PHE A 134 5.06 -8.82 -11.07
N LYS A 135 4.28 -9.02 -12.13
CA LYS A 135 3.35 -8.00 -12.66
C LYS A 135 1.93 -8.31 -12.16
N PRO A 136 1.41 -7.61 -11.14
CA PRO A 136 0.03 -7.77 -10.70
C PRO A 136 -0.94 -7.19 -11.74
N ASP A 137 -2.15 -7.75 -11.82
CA ASP A 137 -3.27 -7.11 -12.52
C ASP A 137 -3.87 -6.00 -11.66
N ILE A 138 -3.93 -6.23 -10.34
CA ILE A 138 -4.48 -5.31 -9.34
C ILE A 138 -3.47 -5.09 -8.22
N ILE A 139 -3.22 -3.83 -7.87
CA ILE A 139 -2.59 -3.45 -6.61
C ILE A 139 -3.69 -2.97 -5.67
N HIS A 140 -3.91 -3.72 -4.60
CA HIS A 140 -4.90 -3.43 -3.57
C HIS A 140 -4.24 -2.67 -2.42
N CYS A 141 -4.39 -1.36 -2.45
CA CYS A 141 -3.88 -0.41 -1.46
C CYS A 141 -4.84 -0.31 -0.28
N ASN A 142 -4.32 -0.46 0.94
CA ASN A 142 -5.09 -0.35 2.17
C ASN A 142 -4.67 0.87 2.98
N ASP A 143 -5.64 1.75 3.21
CA ASP A 143 -5.53 2.96 4.04
C ASP A 143 -4.49 4.00 3.55
N TRP A 144 -4.48 5.17 4.20
CA TRP A 144 -3.73 6.34 3.78
C TRP A 144 -2.27 6.04 3.46
N HIS A 145 -1.60 5.20 4.25
CA HIS A 145 -0.17 4.86 4.10
C HIS A 145 0.20 4.39 2.69
N THR A 146 -0.76 3.81 1.96
CA THR A 146 -0.55 3.22 0.64
C THR A 146 -1.21 4.01 -0.49
N GLY A 147 -1.96 5.07 -0.17
CA GLY A 147 -2.58 5.97 -1.15
C GLY A 147 -1.59 6.53 -2.19
N PRO A 148 -0.35 6.90 -1.82
CA PRO A 148 0.66 7.34 -2.79
C PRO A 148 0.97 6.36 -3.93
N ILE A 149 0.76 5.06 -3.77
CA ILE A 149 0.95 4.07 -4.85
C ILE A 149 0.03 4.39 -6.03
N CYS A 150 -1.22 4.77 -5.76
CA CYS A 150 -2.20 5.10 -6.79
C CYS A 150 -1.76 6.32 -7.61
N MET A 151 -1.30 7.36 -6.92
CA MET A 151 -0.74 8.55 -7.57
C MET A 151 0.53 8.22 -8.34
N PHE A 152 1.49 7.50 -7.75
CA PHE A 152 2.74 7.16 -8.42
C PHE A 152 2.49 6.38 -9.71
N LEU A 153 1.58 5.41 -9.70
CA LEU A 153 1.19 4.67 -10.91
C LEU A 153 0.78 5.61 -12.05
N ASN A 154 -0.02 6.64 -11.76
CA ASN A 154 -0.54 7.57 -12.75
C ASN A 154 0.43 8.69 -13.14
N GLU A 155 1.25 9.17 -12.21
CA GLU A 155 2.08 10.37 -12.42
C GLU A 155 3.53 10.02 -12.78
N LYS A 156 4.01 8.83 -12.43
CA LYS A 156 5.41 8.43 -12.66
C LYS A 156 5.56 7.11 -13.41
N TYR A 157 4.71 6.11 -13.15
CA TYR A 157 4.94 4.75 -13.68
C TYR A 157 4.13 4.42 -14.95
N LYS A 158 3.07 5.17 -15.28
CA LYS A 158 2.17 4.86 -16.41
C LYS A 158 2.85 4.71 -17.77
N ASP A 159 3.95 5.44 -17.98
CA ASP A 159 4.66 5.48 -19.26
C ASP A 159 5.66 4.31 -19.41
N TYR A 160 5.91 3.57 -18.32
CA TYR A 160 6.76 2.38 -18.35
C TYR A 160 5.95 1.16 -18.80
N PRO A 161 6.39 0.44 -19.87
CA PRO A 161 5.63 -0.70 -20.41
C PRO A 161 5.28 -1.79 -19.40
N PHE A 162 6.14 -2.01 -18.39
CA PHE A 162 5.90 -3.00 -17.34
C PHE A 162 4.62 -2.69 -16.54
N TYR A 163 4.39 -1.43 -16.18
CA TYR A 163 3.27 -1.02 -15.32
C TYR A 163 1.98 -0.73 -16.08
N LYS A 164 2.04 -0.76 -17.41
CA LYS A 164 0.87 -0.61 -18.26
C LYS A 164 -0.18 -1.67 -17.94
N ASN A 165 -1.43 -1.21 -17.80
CA ASN A 165 -2.64 -2.00 -17.47
C ASN A 165 -2.74 -2.51 -16.04
N ILE A 166 -1.78 -2.20 -15.15
CA ILE A 166 -1.98 -2.45 -13.72
C ILE A 166 -3.09 -1.53 -13.22
N LYS A 167 -4.04 -2.09 -12.48
CA LYS A 167 -5.16 -1.37 -11.87
C LYS A 167 -4.99 -1.22 -10.38
N THR A 168 -5.57 -0.19 -9.79
CA THR A 168 -5.52 0.06 -8.35
C THR A 168 -6.89 -0.05 -7.71
N MET A 169 -6.94 -0.74 -6.58
CA MET A 169 -8.09 -0.74 -5.68
C MET A 169 -7.65 -0.12 -4.37
N PHE A 170 -8.36 0.88 -3.87
CA PHE A 170 -8.05 1.54 -2.61
C PHE A 170 -9.14 1.26 -1.58
N THR A 171 -8.78 0.71 -0.42
CA THR A 171 -9.72 0.45 0.68
C THR A 171 -9.48 1.39 1.85
N ILE A 172 -10.53 2.12 2.22
CA ILE A 172 -10.58 2.97 3.40
C ILE A 172 -10.93 2.10 4.61
N HIS A 173 -10.06 2.04 5.62
CA HIS A 173 -10.33 1.33 6.88
C HIS A 173 -10.76 2.29 7.99
N ASN A 174 -10.19 3.50 8.01
CA ASN A 174 -10.66 4.59 8.85
C ASN A 174 -10.34 5.95 8.21
N LEU A 175 -11.38 6.69 7.85
CA LEU A 175 -11.27 8.01 7.21
C LEU A 175 -10.75 9.11 8.16
N GLU A 176 -10.79 8.90 9.47
CA GLU A 176 -10.25 9.82 10.48
C GLU A 176 -8.73 10.00 10.32
N TYR A 177 -8.01 8.94 9.91
CA TYR A 177 -6.57 8.98 9.71
C TYR A 177 -6.25 9.18 8.23
N GLN A 178 -5.88 10.41 7.86
CA GLN A 178 -5.74 10.78 6.44
C GLN A 178 -4.29 10.86 5.94
N GLY A 179 -3.31 10.90 6.86
CA GLY A 179 -1.91 11.14 6.50
C GLY A 179 -1.71 12.49 5.82
N ASN A 180 -2.08 13.57 6.51
CA ASN A 180 -1.91 14.93 6.01
C ASN A 180 -0.55 15.48 6.46
N PHE A 181 0.31 15.82 5.50
CA PHE A 181 1.69 16.24 5.73
C PHE A 181 2.00 17.59 5.10
N SER A 182 3.12 18.21 5.47
CA SER A 182 3.57 19.44 4.79
C SER A 182 3.84 19.17 3.31
N ARG A 183 3.77 20.23 2.51
CA ARG A 183 4.08 20.18 1.06
C ARG A 183 5.50 19.65 0.78
N ASP A 184 6.41 19.74 1.74
CA ASP A 184 7.82 19.31 1.59
C ASP A 184 7.95 17.83 1.20
N VAL A 185 6.97 16.99 1.56
CA VAL A 185 6.93 15.57 1.17
C VAL A 185 6.97 15.39 -0.36
N MET A 186 6.50 16.36 -1.14
CA MET A 186 6.54 16.30 -2.60
C MET A 186 7.97 16.20 -3.13
N GLY A 187 8.91 16.92 -2.52
CA GLY A 187 10.32 16.86 -2.88
C GLY A 187 10.88 15.46 -2.69
N ILE A 188 10.51 14.82 -1.58
CA ILE A 188 10.92 13.47 -1.18
C ILE A 188 10.32 12.40 -2.12
N MET A 189 9.07 12.58 -2.52
CA MET A 189 8.38 11.72 -3.48
C MET A 189 8.86 11.95 -4.93
N GLY A 190 9.49 13.11 -5.18
CA GLY A 190 9.90 13.56 -6.51
C GLY A 190 8.71 13.67 -7.47
N VAL A 191 7.56 14.15 -6.97
CA VAL A 191 6.37 14.40 -7.80
C VAL A 191 6.33 15.86 -8.26
N PRO A 192 5.74 16.14 -9.42
CA PRO A 192 5.78 17.47 -10.00
C PRO A 192 4.72 18.36 -9.31
N ASP A 193 4.91 19.68 -9.33
CA ASP A 193 4.08 20.63 -8.55
C ASP A 193 2.59 20.61 -8.96
N GLU A 194 2.30 20.19 -10.18
CA GLU A 194 0.95 20.08 -10.76
C GLU A 194 0.09 19.02 -10.07
N VAL A 195 0.66 18.17 -9.21
CA VAL A 195 -0.16 17.28 -8.38
C VAL A 195 -0.74 17.98 -7.15
N PHE A 196 -0.17 19.11 -6.72
CA PHE A 196 -0.56 19.84 -5.51
C PHE A 196 -1.64 20.88 -5.77
N VAL A 197 -2.82 20.39 -6.13
CA VAL A 197 -4.03 21.18 -6.33
C VAL A 197 -5.22 20.50 -5.65
N PRO A 198 -6.28 21.24 -5.27
CA PRO A 198 -7.44 20.69 -4.58
C PRO A 198 -8.13 19.55 -5.34
N GLU A 199 -8.05 19.51 -6.67
CA GLU A 199 -8.60 18.44 -7.50
C GLU A 199 -7.76 17.15 -7.45
N LYS A 200 -6.59 17.20 -6.82
CA LYS A 200 -5.61 16.12 -6.72
C LYS A 200 -5.26 15.83 -5.26
N VAL A 201 -4.03 16.07 -4.82
CA VAL A 201 -3.56 15.61 -3.49
C VAL A 201 -3.59 16.69 -2.41
N GLU A 202 -3.78 17.96 -2.80
CA GLU A 202 -3.80 19.06 -1.83
C GLU A 202 -5.08 19.00 -1.00
N PHE A 203 -4.93 19.23 0.31
CA PHE A 203 -6.01 19.23 1.27
C PHE A 203 -5.75 20.25 2.38
N TYR A 204 -6.40 21.41 2.30
CA TYR A 204 -6.28 22.51 3.27
C TYR A 204 -4.83 22.97 3.54
N GLY A 205 -4.05 23.11 2.47
CA GLY A 205 -2.64 23.51 2.47
C GLY A 205 -1.65 22.38 2.72
N MET A 206 -2.14 21.15 2.89
CA MET A 206 -1.32 19.96 3.16
C MET A 206 -1.38 18.97 2.01
N PHE A 207 -0.40 18.06 1.96
CA PHE A 207 -0.42 16.91 1.06
C PHE A 207 -1.14 15.76 1.78
N SER A 208 -2.24 15.25 1.24
CA SER A 208 -3.01 14.15 1.83
C SER A 208 -2.73 12.83 1.14
N PHE A 209 -2.21 11.86 1.90
CA PHE A 209 -1.96 10.51 1.41
C PHE A 209 -3.27 9.76 1.16
N MET A 210 -4.28 9.92 2.03
CA MET A 210 -5.63 9.38 1.81
C MET A 210 -6.23 9.92 0.51
N LYS A 211 -6.17 11.24 0.29
CA LYS A 211 -6.70 11.85 -0.93
C LYS A 211 -5.98 11.37 -2.19
N ALA A 212 -4.66 11.14 -2.12
CA ALA A 212 -3.91 10.52 -3.21
C ALA A 212 -4.45 9.11 -3.55
N GLY A 213 -4.92 8.35 -2.57
CA GLY A 213 -5.63 7.09 -2.80
C GLY A 213 -7.00 7.30 -3.43
N LEU A 214 -7.82 8.19 -2.88
CA LEU A 214 -9.18 8.46 -3.35
C LEU A 214 -9.22 8.96 -4.80
N VAL A 215 -8.40 9.95 -5.15
CA VAL A 215 -8.46 10.60 -6.46
C VAL A 215 -7.87 9.74 -7.58
N TYR A 216 -6.84 8.94 -7.29
CA TYR A 216 -6.09 8.21 -8.33
C TYR A 216 -6.42 6.72 -8.43
N ALA A 217 -7.21 6.15 -7.51
CA ALA A 217 -7.58 4.74 -7.59
C ALA A 217 -8.56 4.48 -8.74
N ASP A 218 -8.44 3.33 -9.41
CA ASP A 218 -9.47 2.91 -10.38
C ASP A 218 -10.79 2.52 -9.68
N ILE A 219 -10.70 1.96 -8.46
CA ILE A 219 -11.84 1.58 -7.63
C ILE A 219 -11.57 1.92 -6.16
N ILE A 220 -12.56 2.51 -5.49
CA ILE A 220 -12.56 2.77 -4.06
C ILE A 220 -13.51 1.80 -3.37
N THR A 221 -13.10 1.26 -2.24
CA THR A 221 -13.89 0.36 -1.38
C THR A 221 -13.73 0.73 0.08
N THR A 222 -14.56 0.16 0.94
CA THR A 222 -14.41 0.30 2.39
C THR A 222 -14.97 -0.93 3.11
N VAL A 223 -14.83 -0.98 4.42
CA VAL A 223 -15.01 -2.19 5.25
C VAL A 223 -16.47 -2.63 5.45
N SER A 224 -17.46 -1.77 5.14
CA SER A 224 -18.87 -2.16 5.15
C SER A 224 -19.75 -1.24 4.29
N GLU A 225 -20.91 -1.74 3.88
CA GLU A 225 -21.90 -0.94 3.14
C GLU A 225 -22.46 0.23 3.95
N THR A 226 -22.64 0.04 5.25
CA THR A 226 -23.10 1.10 6.15
C THR A 226 -22.05 2.21 6.22
N TYR A 227 -20.80 1.82 6.47
CA TYR A 227 -19.70 2.78 6.56
C TYR A 227 -19.48 3.51 5.22
N ALA A 228 -19.63 2.83 4.09
CA ALA A 228 -19.58 3.44 2.76
C ALA A 228 -20.60 4.58 2.58
N LYS A 229 -21.78 4.47 3.19
CA LYS A 229 -22.81 5.52 3.17
C LYS A 229 -22.51 6.62 4.19
N GLU A 230 -22.00 6.25 5.36
CA GLU A 230 -21.67 7.20 6.43
C GLU A 230 -20.59 8.19 5.99
N ILE A 231 -19.49 7.70 5.40
CA ILE A 231 -18.37 8.54 4.96
C ILE A 231 -18.68 9.48 3.80
N GLN A 232 -19.87 9.37 3.20
CA GLN A 232 -20.37 10.32 2.19
C GLN A 232 -21.15 11.49 2.82
N THR A 233 -21.25 11.53 4.15
CA THR A 233 -21.93 12.60 4.89
C THR A 233 -20.91 13.57 5.49
N GLU A 234 -21.28 14.84 5.63
CA GLU A 234 -20.42 15.87 6.28
C GLU A 234 -19.96 15.45 7.70
N ARG A 235 -20.78 14.66 8.41
CA ARG A 235 -20.49 14.23 9.79
C ARG A 235 -19.35 13.21 9.89
N TYR A 236 -19.24 12.30 8.91
CA TYR A 236 -18.31 11.16 8.97
C TYR A 236 -17.35 11.12 7.77
N GLY A 237 -17.50 12.04 6.83
CA GLY A 237 -16.66 12.18 5.65
C GLY A 237 -15.33 12.88 5.92
N GLU A 238 -15.14 13.44 7.12
CA GLU A 238 -13.88 14.05 7.55
C GLU A 238 -13.35 15.10 6.54
N LYS A 239 -14.29 15.84 5.91
CA LYS A 239 -14.08 16.84 4.84
C LYS A 239 -13.61 16.26 3.50
N LEU A 240 -13.66 14.95 3.34
CA LEU A 240 -13.36 14.21 2.10
C LEU A 240 -14.63 13.73 1.39
N GLU A 241 -15.84 14.00 1.91
CA GLU A 241 -17.13 13.58 1.32
C GLU A 241 -17.41 14.14 -0.09
N ALA A 242 -16.69 15.19 -0.48
CA ALA A 242 -16.79 15.83 -1.79
C ALA A 242 -15.62 15.50 -2.73
N CYS A 243 -14.70 14.61 -2.33
CA CYS A 243 -13.56 14.18 -3.14
C CYS A 243 -13.92 13.04 -4.10
#